data_AF-M0LWK7-F1
#
_entry.id   AF-M0LWK7-F1
#
_cell.length_a   1.000
_cell.length_b   1.000
_cell.length_c   1.000
_cell.angle_alpha   90.00
_cell.angle_beta   90.00
_cell.angle_gamma   90.00
#
_symmetry.space_group_name_H-M   'P 1'
#
loop_
_entity.id
_entity.type
_entity.pdbx_description
1 polymer ?
#
loop_
_entity_poly.entity_id
_entity_poly.type
_entity_poly.pdbx_seq_one_letter_code
_entity_poly.pdbx_strand_id
1 'polypeptide(L)'
;MTGKQIVRWPVNVVFRPSSFVNLDPDQEAANTLDALTSAVRLLGFYFVNLLLYALPLTLAGFGIRDGAATPHVVTSVLSPLGVDPHTVWQFSSALVTNSAFLLLATILTFGTFHVGLILTRSSKGAIRSLHAVSYSSGIYLAVMFSTVVYLSTESGLAVAEEFLLWLQTSFIQFFIDLVGADLVPPVEASRPELAAMTTLEQAVLTVLLLSAVYFLYVLYVGARTVHDATRFEALVATGFVLLSPALYVLGTIYLTMGAL
;
A
#
# COMPACT_ATOMS: atom_id res chain seq x y z
N MET A 1 20.91 17.02 -4.65
CA MET A 1 20.03 18.03 -4.01
C MET A 1 20.88 19.03 -3.23
N THR A 2 20.63 20.32 -3.35
CA THR A 2 21.28 21.36 -2.52
C THR A 2 20.60 21.44 -1.14
N GLY A 3 21.28 21.98 -0.13
CA GLY A 3 20.71 22.10 1.24
C GLY A 3 19.37 22.85 1.30
N LYS A 4 19.18 23.86 0.44
CA LYS A 4 17.89 24.58 0.30
C LYS A 4 16.79 23.72 -0.35
N GLN A 5 17.15 22.79 -1.24
CA GLN A 5 16.20 21.85 -1.84
C GLN A 5 15.72 20.82 -0.80
N ILE A 6 16.58 20.38 0.11
CA ILE A 6 16.22 19.44 1.19
C ILE A 6 15.19 20.06 2.15
N VAL A 7 15.39 21.31 2.57
CA VAL A 7 14.46 21.99 3.48
C VAL A 7 13.09 22.27 2.84
N ARG A 8 13.06 22.60 1.55
CA ARG A 8 11.81 22.84 0.81
C ARG A 8 11.13 21.56 0.35
N TRP A 9 11.80 20.42 0.47
CA TRP A 9 11.34 19.16 -0.06
C TRP A 9 9.97 18.73 0.51
N PRO A 10 9.73 18.74 1.83
CA PRO A 10 8.42 18.35 2.38
C PRO A 10 7.28 19.24 1.90
N VAL A 11 7.53 20.56 1.84
CA VAL A 11 6.56 21.55 1.35
C VAL A 11 6.26 21.32 -0.13
N ASN A 12 7.29 21.06 -0.95
CA ASN A 12 7.09 20.82 -2.38
C ASN A 12 6.33 19.52 -2.64
N VAL A 13 6.55 18.47 -1.84
CA VAL A 13 5.79 17.23 -1.93
C VAL A 13 4.29 17.47 -1.71
N VAL A 14 3.94 18.26 -0.70
CA VAL A 14 2.53 18.54 -0.32
C VAL A 14 1.86 19.56 -1.23
N PHE A 15 2.57 20.58 -1.69
CA PHE A 15 1.96 21.70 -2.42
C PHE A 15 2.27 21.72 -3.92
N ARG A 16 3.22 20.90 -4.39
CA ARG A 16 3.66 20.84 -5.79
C ARG A 16 3.93 19.40 -6.24
N PRO A 17 2.96 18.47 -6.13
CA PRO A 17 3.18 17.06 -6.45
C PRO A 17 3.61 16.83 -7.90
N SER A 18 3.23 17.71 -8.83
CA SER A 18 3.69 17.64 -10.23
C SER A 18 5.21 17.72 -10.37
N SER A 19 5.90 18.49 -9.51
CA SER A 19 7.36 18.60 -9.54
C SER A 19 8.10 17.32 -9.13
N PHE A 20 7.37 16.39 -8.52
CA PHE A 20 7.88 15.12 -8.04
C PHE A 20 7.49 13.95 -8.94
N VAL A 21 6.31 14.00 -9.56
CA VAL A 21 5.85 12.94 -10.46
C VAL A 21 6.35 13.11 -11.90
N ASN A 22 6.69 14.34 -12.29
CA ASN A 22 7.16 14.61 -13.65
C ASN A 22 8.52 13.95 -13.93
N LEU A 23 8.64 13.33 -15.09
CA LEU A 23 9.92 12.84 -15.59
C LEU A 23 10.70 14.01 -16.18
N ASP A 24 11.95 14.17 -15.76
CA ASP A 24 12.88 15.05 -16.46
C ASP A 24 13.10 14.48 -17.87
N PRO A 25 13.00 15.24 -18.97
CA PRO A 25 13.24 14.72 -20.32
C PRO A 25 14.59 14.01 -20.46
N ASP A 26 15.60 14.44 -19.69
CA ASP A 26 16.93 13.82 -19.64
C ASP A 26 16.96 12.46 -18.92
N GLN A 27 15.88 12.10 -18.23
CA GLN A 27 15.68 10.80 -17.56
C GLN A 27 14.79 9.86 -18.38
N GLU A 28 14.29 10.27 -19.56
CA GLU A 28 13.64 9.35 -20.49
C GLU A 28 14.68 8.35 -21.03
N ALA A 29 14.35 7.05 -20.95
CA ALA A 29 15.28 6.01 -21.38
C ALA A 29 15.54 6.12 -22.89
N ALA A 30 16.80 6.42 -23.26
CA ALA A 30 17.20 6.55 -24.66
C ALA A 30 17.19 5.21 -25.41
N ASN A 31 17.34 4.09 -24.70
CA ASN A 31 17.32 2.74 -25.25
C ASN A 31 16.83 1.69 -24.23
N THR A 32 16.73 0.42 -24.66
CA THR A 32 16.24 -0.69 -23.84
C THR A 32 17.13 -1.01 -22.63
N LEU A 33 18.44 -0.81 -22.72
CA LEU A 33 19.36 -1.04 -21.60
C LEU A 33 19.22 0.05 -20.54
N ASP A 34 19.03 1.30 -20.96
CA ASP A 34 18.74 2.41 -20.04
C ASP A 34 17.38 2.22 -19.37
N ALA A 35 16.39 1.74 -20.13
CA ALA A 35 15.07 1.38 -19.59
C ALA A 35 15.17 0.28 -18.52
N LEU A 36 15.96 -0.77 -18.78
CA LEU A 36 16.20 -1.86 -17.84
C LEU A 36 16.93 -1.36 -16.58
N THR A 37 17.95 -0.52 -16.76
CA THR A 37 18.72 0.05 -15.64
C THR A 37 17.85 0.94 -14.76
N SER A 38 17.00 1.78 -15.37
CA SER A 38 16.02 2.59 -14.67
C SER A 38 14.99 1.73 -13.95
N ALA A 39 14.50 0.66 -14.57
CA ALA A 39 13.60 -0.29 -13.92
C ALA A 39 14.25 -0.95 -12.69
N VAL A 40 15.50 -1.43 -12.79
CA VAL A 40 16.23 -2.03 -11.67
C VAL A 40 16.44 -1.03 -10.54
N ARG A 41 16.79 0.22 -10.84
CA ARG A 41 16.94 1.28 -9.82
C ARG A 41 15.62 1.59 -9.12
N LEU A 42 14.53 1.69 -9.88
CA LEU A 42 13.19 1.91 -9.35
C LEU A 42 12.76 0.74 -8.47
N LEU A 43 13.02 -0.50 -8.89
CA LEU A 43 12.77 -1.70 -8.09
C LEU A 43 13.59 -1.69 -6.80
N GLY A 44 14.88 -1.36 -6.86
CA GLY A 44 15.73 -1.25 -5.67
C GLY A 44 15.22 -0.19 -4.68
N PHE A 45 14.89 0.99 -5.17
CA PHE A 45 14.27 2.05 -4.36
C PHE A 45 12.93 1.60 -3.76
N TYR A 46 12.11 0.92 -4.55
CA TYR A 46 10.85 0.35 -4.10
C TYR A 46 11.06 -0.68 -2.99
N PHE A 47 12.01 -1.62 -3.13
CA PHE A 47 12.29 -2.63 -2.11
C PHE A 47 12.75 -2.03 -0.78
N VAL A 48 13.54 -0.95 -0.81
CA VAL A 48 13.91 -0.23 0.41
C VAL A 48 12.67 0.37 1.07
N ASN A 49 11.82 1.06 0.31
CA ASN A 49 10.57 1.62 0.83
C ASN A 49 9.62 0.54 1.35
N LEU A 50 9.53 -0.59 0.65
CA LEU A 50 8.73 -1.75 1.04
C LEU A 50 9.12 -2.23 2.44
N LEU A 51 10.41 -2.39 2.70
CA LEU A 51 10.92 -2.78 4.03
C LEU A 51 10.66 -1.70 5.07
N LEU A 52 10.83 -0.42 4.71
CA LEU A 52 10.55 0.70 5.62
C LEU A 52 9.07 0.77 6.02
N TYR A 53 8.15 0.24 5.20
CA TYR A 53 6.71 0.19 5.52
C TYR A 53 6.30 -1.11 6.18
N ALA A 54 6.86 -2.25 5.76
CA ALA A 54 6.54 -3.54 6.34
C ALA A 54 7.10 -3.72 7.76
N LEU A 55 8.26 -3.12 8.06
CA LEU A 55 8.93 -3.30 9.34
C LEU A 55 8.13 -2.69 10.51
N PRO A 56 7.64 -1.43 10.47
CA PRO A 56 6.80 -0.89 11.54
C PRO A 56 5.51 -1.68 11.75
N LEU A 57 4.87 -2.16 10.67
CA LEU A 57 3.68 -3.02 10.78
C LEU A 57 4.00 -4.32 11.53
N THR A 58 5.12 -4.95 11.17
CA THR A 58 5.55 -6.20 11.81
C THR A 58 5.93 -5.97 13.28
N LEU A 59 6.57 -4.85 13.60
CA LEU A 59 6.91 -4.45 14.97
C LEU A 59 5.66 -4.15 15.81
N ALA A 60 4.59 -3.63 15.19
CA ALA A 60 3.30 -3.45 15.83
C ALA A 60 2.50 -4.76 15.98
N GLY A 61 3.05 -5.91 15.55
CA GLY A 61 2.43 -7.22 15.68
C GLY A 61 1.56 -7.65 14.49
N PHE A 62 1.41 -6.82 13.46
CA PHE A 62 0.63 -7.20 12.28
C PHE A 62 1.25 -8.40 11.56
N GLY A 63 0.41 -9.40 11.26
CA GLY A 63 0.82 -10.60 10.53
C GLY A 63 1.53 -11.67 11.39
N ILE A 64 1.76 -11.41 12.67
CA ILE A 64 2.26 -12.43 13.61
C ILE A 64 1.15 -13.46 13.84
N ARG A 65 1.48 -14.74 13.67
CA ARG A 65 0.56 -15.86 13.88
C ARG A 65 1.03 -16.71 15.04
N ASP A 66 0.21 -16.81 16.07
CA ASP A 66 0.47 -17.69 17.20
C ASP A 66 0.36 -19.16 16.75
N GLY A 67 1.34 -19.99 17.14
CA GLY A 67 1.33 -21.43 16.85
C GLY A 67 1.93 -21.85 15.50
N ALA A 68 2.52 -20.94 14.71
CA ALA A 68 3.29 -21.34 13.53
C ALA A 68 4.51 -22.18 13.93
N ALA A 69 4.57 -23.43 13.48
CA ALA A 69 5.67 -24.34 13.78
C ALA A 69 6.98 -23.79 13.18
N THR A 70 7.99 -23.58 14.04
CA THR A 70 9.32 -23.15 13.61
C THR A 70 10.01 -24.29 12.86
N PRO A 71 10.46 -24.08 11.60
CA PRO A 71 11.16 -25.12 10.85
C PRO A 71 12.44 -25.56 11.55
N HIS A 72 12.71 -26.88 11.51
CA HIS A 72 13.90 -27.46 12.16
C HIS A 72 15.20 -26.78 11.74
N VAL A 73 15.33 -26.37 10.48
CA VAL A 73 16.51 -25.65 9.96
C VAL A 73 16.75 -24.35 10.74
N VAL A 74 15.68 -23.58 11.01
CA VAL A 74 15.77 -22.30 11.73
C VAL A 74 16.23 -22.55 13.18
N THR A 75 15.64 -23.55 13.85
CA THR A 75 16.05 -23.98 15.19
C THR A 75 17.52 -24.39 15.22
N SER A 76 17.95 -25.23 14.27
CA SER A 76 19.32 -25.74 14.23
C SER A 76 20.39 -24.66 14.01
N VAL A 77 20.04 -23.55 13.34
CA VAL A 77 20.96 -22.43 13.08
C VAL A 77 20.97 -21.43 14.24
N LEU A 78 19.81 -21.14 14.83
CA LEU A 78 19.68 -20.05 15.82
C LEU A 78 19.89 -20.50 17.27
N SER A 79 19.51 -21.73 17.63
CA SER A 79 19.70 -22.23 19.00
C SER A 79 21.17 -22.21 19.45
N PRO A 80 22.17 -22.56 18.62
CA PRO A 80 23.59 -22.44 18.99
C PRO A 80 24.05 -20.99 19.23
N LEU A 81 23.32 -19.99 18.72
CA LEU A 81 23.65 -18.56 18.88
C LEU A 81 22.99 -17.95 20.13
N GLY A 82 22.23 -18.73 20.91
CA GLY A 82 21.50 -18.23 22.08
C GLY A 82 20.31 -17.34 21.73
N VAL A 83 19.86 -17.36 20.46
CA VAL A 83 18.71 -16.60 19.97
C VAL A 83 17.49 -17.51 19.96
N ASP A 84 16.34 -17.01 20.45
CA ASP A 84 15.08 -17.76 20.37
C ASP A 84 14.65 -17.95 18.90
N PRO A 85 14.69 -19.18 18.36
CA PRO A 85 14.32 -19.43 16.97
C PRO A 85 12.85 -19.19 16.71
N HIS A 86 11.99 -19.32 17.74
CA HIS A 86 10.56 -19.14 17.60
C HIS A 86 10.21 -17.68 17.31
N THR A 87 10.66 -16.77 18.16
CA THR A 87 10.48 -15.32 17.98
C THR A 87 11.03 -14.85 16.63
N VAL A 88 12.24 -15.28 16.25
CA VAL A 88 12.84 -14.87 14.95
C VAL A 88 12.02 -15.38 13.77
N TRP A 89 11.53 -16.61 13.83
CA TRP A 89 10.71 -17.18 12.76
C TRP A 89 9.37 -16.47 12.63
N GLN A 90 8.67 -16.26 13.74
CA GLN A 90 7.39 -15.53 13.75
C GLN A 90 7.57 -14.14 13.16
N PHE A 91 8.55 -13.38 13.64
CA PHE A 91 8.84 -12.05 13.12
C PHE A 91 9.19 -12.06 11.63
N SER A 92 10.09 -12.97 11.20
CA SER A 92 10.54 -13.04 9.80
C SER A 92 9.40 -13.43 8.86
N SER A 93 8.56 -14.39 9.27
CA SER A 93 7.41 -14.84 8.48
C SER A 93 6.33 -13.75 8.36
N ALA A 94 6.08 -12.99 9.43
CA ALA A 94 5.20 -11.85 9.42
C ALA A 94 5.76 -10.72 8.52
N LEU A 95 7.07 -10.43 8.61
CA LEU A 95 7.72 -9.44 7.75
C LEU A 95 7.60 -9.80 6.27
N VAL A 96 7.81 -11.07 5.92
CA VAL A 96 7.63 -11.57 4.55
C VAL A 96 6.17 -11.44 4.12
N THR A 97 5.22 -11.79 4.98
CA THR A 97 3.79 -11.71 4.68
C THR A 97 3.34 -10.26 4.46
N ASN A 98 3.71 -9.34 5.34
CA ASN A 98 3.43 -7.91 5.21
C ASN A 98 4.08 -7.34 3.96
N SER A 99 5.34 -7.70 3.67
CA SER A 99 6.03 -7.28 2.44
C SER A 99 5.33 -7.80 1.19
N ALA A 100 4.88 -9.05 1.19
CA ALA A 100 4.13 -9.64 0.07
C ALA A 100 2.78 -8.94 -0.14
N PHE A 101 2.07 -8.60 0.93
CA PHE A 101 0.82 -7.85 0.87
C PHE A 101 1.02 -6.47 0.23
N LEU A 102 2.02 -5.72 0.69
CA LEU A 102 2.36 -4.41 0.13
C LEU A 102 2.81 -4.48 -1.33
N LEU A 103 3.56 -5.52 -1.69
CA LEU A 103 3.95 -5.80 -3.07
C LEU A 103 2.72 -6.04 -3.95
N LEU A 104 1.81 -6.90 -3.51
CA LEU A 104 0.59 -7.22 -4.26
C LEU A 104 -0.32 -5.99 -4.42
N ALA A 105 -0.49 -5.19 -3.35
CA ALA A 105 -1.22 -3.92 -3.40
C ALA A 105 -0.60 -2.94 -4.42
N THR A 106 0.74 -2.88 -4.47
CA THR A 106 1.45 -2.05 -5.45
C THR A 106 1.25 -2.55 -6.87
N ILE A 107 1.37 -3.87 -7.10
CA ILE A 107 1.13 -4.49 -8.42
C ILE A 107 -0.29 -4.22 -8.90
N LEU A 108 -1.29 -4.38 -8.03
CA LEU A 108 -2.68 -4.10 -8.36
C LEU A 108 -2.91 -2.62 -8.65
N THR A 109 -2.34 -1.72 -7.85
CA THR A 109 -2.39 -0.27 -8.08
C THR A 109 -1.79 0.08 -9.45
N PHE A 110 -0.60 -0.45 -9.74
CA PHE A 110 0.05 -0.25 -11.04
C PHE A 110 -0.79 -0.80 -12.19
N GLY A 111 -1.27 -2.05 -12.07
CA GLY A 111 -2.05 -2.71 -13.11
C GLY A 111 -3.35 -1.98 -13.40
N THR A 112 -4.12 -1.65 -12.36
CA THR A 112 -5.39 -0.91 -12.50
C THR A 112 -5.18 0.49 -13.07
N PHE A 113 -4.19 1.24 -12.58
CA PHE A 113 -3.85 2.55 -13.11
C PHE A 113 -3.46 2.49 -14.59
N HIS A 114 -2.58 1.55 -14.96
CA HIS A 114 -2.10 1.40 -16.32
C HIS A 114 -3.21 0.92 -17.28
N VAL A 115 -4.06 -0.01 -16.84
CA VAL A 115 -5.25 -0.43 -17.59
C VAL A 115 -6.17 0.77 -17.83
N GLY A 116 -6.40 1.60 -16.81
CA GLY A 116 -7.17 2.83 -16.96
C GLY A 116 -6.61 3.74 -18.06
N LEU A 117 -5.28 3.95 -18.08
CA LEU A 117 -4.59 4.72 -19.13
C LEU A 117 -4.68 4.08 -20.53
N ILE A 118 -4.64 2.75 -20.62
CA ILE A 118 -4.81 2.02 -21.90
C ILE A 118 -6.24 2.21 -22.42
N LEU A 119 -7.24 2.04 -21.56
CA LEU A 119 -8.65 2.16 -21.93
C LEU A 119 -8.99 3.58 -22.38
N THR A 120 -8.37 4.59 -21.78
CA THR A 120 -8.48 5.99 -22.21
C THR A 120 -7.59 6.35 -23.39
N ARG A 121 -6.79 5.40 -23.91
CA ARG A 121 -5.82 5.60 -25.01
C ARG A 121 -4.78 6.70 -24.75
N SER A 122 -4.50 7.00 -23.49
CA SER A 122 -3.52 8.01 -23.06
C SER A 122 -2.21 7.40 -22.56
N SER A 123 -2.09 6.07 -22.57
CA SER A 123 -0.87 5.39 -22.18
C SER A 123 0.32 5.76 -23.10
N LYS A 124 1.45 6.07 -22.46
CA LYS A 124 2.75 6.34 -23.11
C LYS A 124 3.79 5.27 -22.77
N GLY A 125 3.32 4.10 -22.31
CA GLY A 125 4.16 2.97 -21.93
C GLY A 125 4.15 2.66 -20.43
N ALA A 126 4.47 1.42 -20.10
CA ALA A 126 4.40 0.87 -18.75
C ALA A 126 5.42 1.47 -17.79
N ILE A 127 6.64 1.79 -18.25
CA ILE A 127 7.71 2.37 -17.40
C ILE A 127 7.28 3.71 -16.82
N ARG A 128 6.61 4.53 -17.64
CA ARG A 128 6.03 5.81 -17.23
C ARG A 128 4.98 5.65 -16.15
N SER A 129 4.11 4.64 -16.27
CA SER A 129 3.12 4.31 -15.23
C SER A 129 3.80 3.78 -13.96
N LEU A 130 4.86 2.98 -14.09
CA LEU A 130 5.63 2.49 -12.96
C LEU A 130 6.31 3.64 -12.20
N HIS A 131 6.86 4.62 -12.92
CA HIS A 131 7.41 5.84 -12.32
C HIS A 131 6.33 6.63 -11.57
N ALA A 132 5.20 6.89 -12.23
CA ALA A 132 4.09 7.63 -11.63
C ALA A 132 3.60 6.95 -10.35
N VAL A 133 3.42 5.63 -10.37
CA VAL A 133 2.96 4.85 -9.20
C VAL A 133 4.03 4.81 -8.12
N SER A 134 5.27 4.42 -8.43
CA SER A 134 6.31 4.20 -7.40
C SER A 134 6.64 5.47 -6.61
N TYR A 135 6.71 6.61 -7.30
CA TYR A 135 6.95 7.89 -6.63
C TYR A 135 5.69 8.34 -5.88
N SER A 136 4.52 8.29 -6.51
CA SER A 136 3.28 8.71 -5.84
C SER A 136 2.91 7.84 -4.64
N SER A 137 3.18 6.54 -4.65
CA SER A 137 2.75 5.62 -3.60
C SER A 137 3.58 5.74 -2.33
N GLY A 138 4.90 5.96 -2.43
CA GLY A 138 5.79 5.87 -1.26
C GLY A 138 5.42 6.79 -0.10
N ILE A 139 5.33 8.09 -0.34
CA ILE A 139 5.13 9.07 0.74
C ILE A 139 3.76 8.92 1.40
N TYR A 140 2.69 8.75 0.62
CA TYR A 140 1.33 8.69 1.18
C TYR A 140 1.02 7.33 1.82
N LEU A 141 1.57 6.24 1.28
CA LEU A 141 1.53 4.96 1.98
C LEU A 141 2.24 5.04 3.33
N ALA A 142 3.39 5.72 3.41
CA ALA A 142 4.07 5.92 4.69
C ALA A 142 3.18 6.63 5.73
N VAL A 143 2.47 7.69 5.31
CA VAL A 143 1.53 8.41 6.19
C VAL A 143 0.36 7.51 6.60
N MET A 144 -0.27 6.83 5.64
CA MET A 144 -1.40 5.93 5.93
C MET A 144 -0.98 4.80 6.88
N PHE A 145 0.13 4.12 6.62
CA PHE A 145 0.62 3.04 7.48
C PHE A 145 1.04 3.53 8.86
N SER A 146 1.74 4.66 8.96
CA SER A 146 2.10 5.22 10.26
C SER A 146 0.86 5.59 11.07
N THR A 147 -0.17 6.10 10.40
CA THR A 147 -1.46 6.43 11.04
C THR A 147 -2.19 5.19 11.53
N VAL A 148 -2.22 4.12 10.73
CA VAL A 148 -2.83 2.83 11.11
C VAL A 148 -2.06 2.17 12.25
N VAL A 149 -0.73 2.17 12.20
CA VAL A 149 0.11 1.67 13.30
C VAL A 149 -0.18 2.45 14.58
N TYR A 150 -0.21 3.78 14.50
CA TYR A 150 -0.53 4.62 15.65
C TYR A 150 -1.90 4.26 16.25
N LEU A 151 -2.94 4.13 15.42
CA LEU A 151 -4.27 3.69 15.85
C LEU A 151 -4.24 2.34 16.58
N SER A 152 -3.54 1.35 16.04
CA SER A 152 -3.49 -0.01 16.61
C SER A 152 -2.65 -0.15 17.88
N THR A 153 -1.76 0.80 18.15
CA THR A 153 -0.84 0.73 19.30
C THR A 153 -1.24 1.64 20.45
N GLU A 154 -2.10 2.62 20.18
CA GLU A 154 -2.52 3.61 21.17
C GLU A 154 -3.86 3.21 21.80
N SER A 155 -3.81 2.81 23.07
CA SER A 155 -5.00 2.35 23.82
C SER A 155 -6.15 3.37 23.91
N GLY A 156 -5.85 4.66 23.72
CA GLY A 156 -6.85 5.73 23.73
C GLY A 156 -7.64 5.89 22.43
N LEU A 157 -7.39 5.08 21.40
CA LEU A 157 -7.99 5.22 20.05
C LEU A 157 -8.84 4.02 19.62
N ALA A 158 -9.35 3.26 20.61
CA ALA A 158 -10.07 2.00 20.38
C ALA A 158 -11.30 2.15 19.48
N VAL A 159 -12.08 3.24 19.58
CA VAL A 159 -13.31 3.41 18.79
C VAL A 159 -12.96 3.64 17.31
N ALA A 160 -11.89 4.39 17.04
CA ALA A 160 -11.39 4.56 15.67
C ALA A 160 -10.80 3.27 15.09
N GLU A 161 -10.05 2.51 15.88
CA GLU A 161 -9.53 1.20 15.49
C GLU A 161 -10.67 0.22 15.15
N GLU A 162 -11.63 0.05 16.05
CA GLU A 162 -12.82 -0.79 15.85
C GLU A 162 -13.62 -0.36 14.62
N PHE A 163 -13.72 0.95 14.37
CA PHE A 163 -14.41 1.45 13.18
C PHE A 163 -13.71 1.06 11.88
N LEU A 164 -12.37 1.14 11.82
CA LEU A 164 -11.61 0.71 10.65
C LEU A 164 -11.68 -0.81 10.45
N LEU A 165 -11.58 -1.59 11.53
CA LEU A 165 -11.73 -3.04 11.49
C LEU A 165 -13.12 -3.45 11.01
N TRP A 166 -14.17 -2.79 11.51
CA TRP A 166 -15.54 -2.99 11.06
C TRP A 166 -15.71 -2.63 9.58
N LEU A 167 -15.15 -1.51 9.13
CA LEU A 167 -15.21 -1.09 7.74
C LEU A 167 -14.52 -2.09 6.81
N GLN A 168 -13.32 -2.56 7.18
CA GLN A 168 -12.57 -3.56 6.43
C GLN A 168 -13.33 -4.90 6.38
N THR A 169 -13.83 -5.36 7.53
CA THR A 169 -14.58 -6.62 7.63
C THR A 169 -15.87 -6.56 6.83
N SER A 170 -16.61 -5.46 6.92
CA SER A 170 -17.84 -5.23 6.14
C SER A 170 -17.57 -5.20 4.64
N PHE A 171 -16.45 -4.60 4.22
CA PHE A 171 -16.03 -4.59 2.81
C PHE A 171 -15.72 -6.01 2.30
N ILE A 172 -15.02 -6.82 3.09
CA ILE A 172 -14.74 -8.23 2.74
C ILE A 172 -16.04 -9.04 2.68
N GLN A 173 -16.88 -8.91 3.71
CA GLN A 173 -18.17 -9.61 3.78
C GLN A 173 -19.05 -9.30 2.57
N PHE A 174 -19.14 -8.03 2.16
CA PHE A 174 -19.88 -7.64 0.97
C PHE A 174 -19.48 -8.44 -0.27
N PHE A 175 -18.18 -8.67 -0.49
CA PHE A 175 -17.72 -9.46 -1.65
C PHE A 175 -17.93 -10.97 -1.48
N ILE A 176 -17.84 -11.50 -0.25
CA ILE A 176 -18.20 -12.89 0.06
C ILE A 176 -19.66 -13.14 -0.32
N ASP A 177 -20.56 -12.28 0.14
CA ASP A 177 -22.00 -12.35 -0.15
C ASP A 177 -22.27 -12.18 -1.65
N LEU A 178 -21.58 -11.23 -2.30
CA LEU A 178 -21.74 -10.95 -3.73
C LEU A 178 -21.43 -12.17 -4.60
N VAL A 179 -20.41 -12.95 -4.26
CA VAL A 179 -20.06 -14.18 -5.00
C VAL A 179 -20.74 -15.43 -4.46
N GLY A 180 -21.52 -15.32 -3.37
CA GLY A 180 -22.20 -16.44 -2.73
C GLY A 180 -21.25 -17.48 -2.12
N ALA A 181 -20.08 -17.06 -1.64
CA ALA A 181 -19.10 -17.95 -1.03
C ALA A 181 -19.47 -18.26 0.43
N ASP A 182 -19.32 -19.52 0.85
CA ASP A 182 -19.50 -19.94 2.24
C ASP A 182 -18.20 -19.72 3.03
N LEU A 183 -17.84 -18.45 3.22
CA LEU A 183 -16.64 -18.02 3.93
C LEU A 183 -17.03 -17.04 5.04
N VAL A 184 -16.24 -17.02 6.11
CA VAL A 184 -16.35 -16.02 7.18
C VAL A 184 -15.10 -15.14 7.14
N PRO A 185 -15.23 -13.81 7.30
CA PRO A 185 -14.09 -12.93 7.43
C PRO A 185 -13.14 -13.38 8.55
N PRO A 186 -11.82 -13.15 8.40
CA PRO A 186 -10.83 -13.65 9.36
C PRO A 186 -10.90 -12.98 10.74
N VAL A 187 -11.57 -11.82 10.82
CA VAL A 187 -11.77 -11.06 12.04
C VAL A 187 -13.25 -10.73 12.12
N GLU A 188 -13.90 -11.09 13.22
CA GLU A 188 -15.23 -10.59 13.54
C GLU A 188 -15.10 -9.18 14.09
N ALA A 189 -15.71 -8.21 13.40
CA ALA A 189 -15.75 -6.82 13.83
C ALA A 189 -17.18 -6.30 13.77
N SER A 190 -17.70 -5.83 14.89
CA SER A 190 -19.00 -5.18 14.99
C SER A 190 -18.85 -3.67 14.84
N ARG A 191 -19.93 -3.00 14.41
CA ARG A 191 -19.91 -1.54 14.29
C ARG A 191 -19.78 -0.91 15.69
N PRO A 192 -18.78 -0.06 15.95
CA PRO A 192 -18.62 0.55 17.27
C PRO A 192 -19.63 1.68 17.52
N GLU A 193 -19.77 2.07 18.79
CA GLU A 193 -20.57 3.23 19.20
C GLU A 193 -19.87 4.53 18.79
N LEU A 194 -20.17 5.04 17.59
CA LEU A 194 -19.52 6.24 17.04
C LEU A 194 -19.71 7.50 17.89
N ALA A 195 -20.73 7.55 18.75
CA ALA A 195 -20.94 8.65 19.68
C ALA A 195 -19.86 8.72 20.78
N ALA A 196 -19.18 7.61 21.06
CA ALA A 196 -18.06 7.55 21.99
C ALA A 196 -16.73 8.02 21.37
N MET A 197 -16.69 8.27 20.06
CA MET A 197 -15.47 8.66 19.36
C MET A 197 -15.01 10.06 19.75
N THR A 198 -13.80 10.13 20.30
CA THR A 198 -13.16 11.37 20.75
C THR A 198 -12.77 12.26 19.57
N THR A 199 -12.55 13.56 19.84
CA THR A 199 -12.05 14.51 18.83
C THR A 199 -10.70 14.09 18.25
N LEU A 200 -9.83 13.47 19.07
CA LEU A 200 -8.54 12.98 18.62
C LEU A 200 -8.71 11.85 17.61
N GLU A 201 -9.55 10.86 17.92
CA GLU A 201 -9.89 9.77 17.01
C GLU A 201 -10.48 10.28 15.68
N GLN A 202 -11.41 11.22 15.74
CA GLN A 202 -11.96 11.86 14.53
C GLN A 202 -10.87 12.56 13.70
N ALA A 203 -9.94 13.25 14.36
CA ALA A 203 -8.82 13.92 13.68
C ALA A 203 -7.90 12.90 13.00
N VAL A 204 -7.58 11.79 13.66
CA VAL A 204 -6.74 10.72 13.11
C VAL A 204 -7.41 10.06 11.90
N LEU A 205 -8.71 9.74 11.97
CA LEU A 205 -9.47 9.23 10.83
C LEU A 205 -9.55 10.25 9.68
N THR A 206 -9.65 11.54 10.00
CA THR A 206 -9.61 12.61 8.99
C THR A 206 -8.27 12.66 8.28
N VAL A 207 -7.15 12.52 9.01
CA VAL A 207 -5.81 12.44 8.42
C VAL A 207 -5.71 11.23 7.49
N LEU A 208 -6.25 10.08 7.88
CA LEU A 208 -6.27 8.88 7.04
C LEU A 208 -7.08 9.11 5.75
N LEU A 209 -8.29 9.69 5.86
CA LEU A 209 -9.14 10.01 4.72
C LEU A 209 -8.46 11.00 3.76
N LEU A 210 -7.89 12.08 4.30
CA LEU A 210 -7.17 13.08 3.51
C LEU A 210 -5.96 12.47 2.80
N SER A 211 -5.24 11.56 3.47
CA SER A 211 -4.11 10.86 2.88
C SER A 211 -4.54 9.98 1.70
N ALA A 212 -5.67 9.27 1.81
CA ALA A 212 -6.23 8.48 0.73
C ALA A 212 -6.68 9.36 -0.46
N VAL A 213 -7.38 10.46 -0.20
CA VAL A 213 -7.79 11.43 -1.24
C VAL A 213 -6.57 12.03 -1.92
N TYR A 214 -5.56 12.39 -1.15
CA TYR A 214 -4.34 12.99 -1.67
C TYR A 214 -3.54 11.99 -2.51
N PHE A 215 -3.46 10.72 -2.11
CA PHE A 215 -2.88 9.65 -2.91
C PHE A 215 -3.54 9.56 -4.30
N LEU A 216 -4.87 9.57 -4.37
CA LEU A 216 -5.61 9.58 -5.65
C LEU A 216 -5.30 10.85 -6.45
N TYR A 217 -5.21 12.01 -5.79
CA TYR A 217 -4.86 13.26 -6.44
C TYR A 217 -3.46 13.21 -7.08
N VAL A 218 -2.47 12.59 -6.43
CA VAL A 218 -1.12 12.46 -6.99
C VAL A 218 -1.11 11.52 -8.19
N LEU A 219 -1.86 10.42 -8.16
CA LEU A 219 -2.04 9.54 -9.33
C LEU A 219 -2.69 10.29 -10.50
N TYR A 220 -3.71 11.09 -10.21
CA TYR A 220 -4.35 11.95 -11.20
C TYR A 220 -3.34 12.93 -11.82
N VAL A 221 -2.53 13.60 -10.99
CA VAL A 221 -1.46 14.49 -11.47
C VAL A 221 -0.44 13.69 -12.30
N GLY A 222 -0.08 12.48 -11.88
CA GLY A 222 0.82 11.61 -12.63
C GLY A 222 0.31 11.24 -14.01
N ALA A 223 -0.97 10.88 -14.13
CA ALA A 223 -1.59 10.68 -15.44
C ALA A 223 -1.52 11.95 -16.31
N ARG A 224 -1.78 13.12 -15.71
CA ARG A 224 -1.75 14.41 -16.42
C ARG A 224 -0.35 14.79 -16.91
N THR A 225 0.69 14.57 -16.11
CA THR A 225 2.04 15.08 -16.40
C THR A 225 2.93 14.07 -17.10
N VAL A 226 2.81 12.79 -16.76
CA VAL A 226 3.68 11.74 -17.32
C VAL A 226 3.12 11.17 -18.61
N HIS A 227 1.78 11.11 -18.70
CA HIS A 227 1.05 10.51 -19.81
C HIS A 227 0.35 11.53 -20.72
N ASP A 228 0.45 12.84 -20.41
CA ASP A 228 -0.30 13.91 -21.08
C ASP A 228 -1.81 13.66 -21.17
N ALA A 229 -2.37 12.85 -20.26
CA ALA A 229 -3.77 12.51 -20.26
C ALA A 229 -4.63 13.78 -20.10
N THR A 230 -5.81 13.84 -20.71
CA THR A 230 -6.78 14.91 -20.44
C THR A 230 -7.31 14.82 -19.00
N ARG A 231 -8.05 15.84 -18.52
CA ARG A 231 -8.64 15.80 -17.17
C ARG A 231 -9.57 14.60 -17.00
N PHE A 232 -10.39 14.32 -18.01
CA PHE A 232 -11.32 13.20 -17.99
C PHE A 232 -10.57 11.86 -17.99
N GLU A 233 -9.58 11.69 -18.86
CA GLU A 233 -8.78 10.46 -18.94
C GLU A 233 -8.01 10.19 -17.64
N ALA A 234 -7.43 11.23 -17.03
CA ALA A 234 -6.75 11.12 -15.75
C ALA A 234 -7.71 10.74 -14.60
N LEU A 235 -8.94 11.26 -14.61
CA LEU A 235 -9.98 10.87 -13.65
C LEU A 235 -10.37 9.40 -13.83
N VAL A 236 -10.55 8.94 -15.06
CA VAL A 236 -10.86 7.53 -15.35
C VAL A 236 -9.70 6.63 -14.91
N ALA A 237 -8.46 6.95 -15.28
CA ALA A 237 -7.29 6.16 -14.90
C ALA A 237 -7.10 6.06 -13.38
N THR A 238 -7.33 7.17 -12.67
CA THR A 238 -7.27 7.21 -11.20
C THR A 238 -8.45 6.46 -10.58
N GLY A 239 -9.65 6.60 -11.13
CA GLY A 239 -10.86 5.89 -10.67
C GLY A 239 -10.72 4.37 -10.79
N PHE A 240 -10.04 3.88 -11.82
CA PHE A 240 -9.75 2.45 -11.98
C PHE A 240 -8.93 1.88 -10.81
N VAL A 241 -8.08 2.69 -10.15
CA VAL A 241 -7.30 2.24 -8.98
C VAL A 241 -8.19 1.89 -7.79
N LEU A 242 -9.39 2.47 -7.70
CA LEU A 242 -10.37 2.12 -6.67
C LEU A 242 -10.93 0.70 -6.84
N LEU A 243 -10.71 0.06 -8.00
CA LEU A 243 -11.04 -1.36 -8.19
C LEU A 243 -10.00 -2.28 -7.54
N SER A 244 -8.81 -1.77 -7.20
CA SER A 244 -7.72 -2.60 -6.68
C SER A 244 -8.07 -3.34 -5.38
N PRO A 245 -8.75 -2.74 -4.37
CA PRO A 245 -9.14 -3.48 -3.16
C PRO A 245 -10.20 -4.54 -3.45
N ALA A 246 -11.14 -4.26 -4.36
CA ALA A 246 -12.16 -5.23 -4.79
C ALA A 246 -11.53 -6.44 -5.48
N LEU A 247 -10.60 -6.21 -6.41
CA LEU A 247 -9.86 -7.26 -7.11
C LEU A 247 -9.00 -8.09 -6.14
N TYR A 248 -8.38 -7.44 -5.14
CA TYR A 248 -7.64 -8.13 -4.10
C TYR A 248 -8.53 -9.09 -3.31
N VAL A 249 -9.69 -8.61 -2.83
CA VAL A 249 -10.63 -9.43 -2.04
C VAL A 249 -11.19 -10.56 -2.89
N LEU A 250 -11.66 -10.29 -4.11
CA LEU A 250 -12.18 -11.31 -5.01
C LEU A 250 -11.13 -12.38 -5.35
N GLY A 251 -9.90 -11.96 -5.64
CA GLY A 251 -8.78 -12.89 -5.88
C GLY A 251 -8.49 -13.75 -4.66
N THR A 252 -8.53 -13.17 -3.46
CA THR A 252 -8.32 -13.92 -2.20
C THR A 252 -9.44 -14.93 -1.95
N ILE A 253 -10.71 -14.56 -2.16
CA ILE A 253 -11.85 -15.47 -2.07
C ILE A 253 -11.68 -16.63 -3.05
N TYR A 254 -11.38 -16.33 -4.31
CA TYR A 254 -11.20 -17.35 -5.34
C TYR A 254 -10.07 -18.34 -5.01
N LEU A 255 -8.91 -17.83 -4.57
CA LEU A 255 -7.79 -18.67 -4.16
C LEU A 255 -8.11 -19.52 -2.94
N THR A 256 -8.89 -18.98 -1.99
CA THR A 256 -9.31 -19.72 -0.80
C THR A 256 -10.28 -20.84 -1.15
N MET A 257 -11.26 -20.57 -2.01
CA MET A 257 -12.21 -21.57 -2.50
C MET A 257 -11.54 -22.66 -3.34
N GLY A 258 -10.54 -22.32 -4.16
CA GLY A 258 -9.81 -23.29 -4.98
C GLY A 258 -8.81 -24.14 -4.18
N ALA A 259 -8.53 -23.79 -2.93
CA ALA A 259 -7.70 -24.57 -2.02
C ALA A 259 -8.50 -25.51 -1.09
N LEU A 260 -9.83 -25.38 -1.08
CA LEU A 260 -10.79 -26.28 -0.42
C LEU A 260 -11.20 -27.42 -1.37
#